data_AF-A0A2M7R3V0-F1
#
_entry.id   AF-A0A2M7R3V0-F1
#
_cell.length_a   1.000
_cell.length_b   1.000
_cell.length_c   1.000
_cell.angle_alpha   90.00
_cell.angle_beta   90.00
_cell.angle_gamma   90.00
#
_symmetry.space_group_name_H-M   'P 1'
#
loop_
_entity.id
_entity.type
_entity.pdbx_description
1 polymer ?
#
loop_
_entity_poly.entity_id
_entity_poly.type
_entity_poly.pdbx_seq_one_letter_code
_entity_poly.pdbx_strand_id
1 'polypeptide(L)'
;MNALSKLKKARDFLKKSGIEDAIREAEMIISDCLWIDRVTLYRDNPQIPEKCISKIDELLRRRAKREPLQYILGYTEFCGLKIKVCKGVLIPRPETELLVEEAIKTVRSQKSNPHLPKDNPSTTPFSKGGMGGFVSILDLCTGSGCIALVLAREFPDAQVYGTDTSKIAIRYARENAEINRINNVIFLKGNLFEPIEKNSKFQISNFKFDLIVSNPPYIKRNDIKNLQIEIKDWEPVEALDGGEDGLDYYRTIIPEARGYLNKCGCLILELGISQADAVRKMAEDAGFVDISLIKDYAGIERILAAKLDML
;
A
#
# COMPACT_ATOMS: atom_id res chain seq x y z
N MET A 1 12.28 -9.45 -36.44
CA MET A 1 12.89 -8.19 -35.92
C MET A 1 13.49 -8.54 -34.58
N ASN A 2 14.75 -8.16 -34.33
CA ASN A 2 15.38 -8.45 -33.04
C ASN A 2 14.93 -7.46 -31.94
N ALA A 3 15.14 -7.86 -30.69
CA ALA A 3 14.68 -7.13 -29.52
C ALA A 3 15.26 -5.72 -29.43
N LEU A 4 16.56 -5.54 -29.67
CA LEU A 4 17.21 -4.23 -29.58
C LEU A 4 16.76 -3.26 -30.69
N SER A 5 16.49 -3.77 -31.90
CA SER A 5 15.89 -2.96 -32.98
C SER A 5 14.48 -2.50 -32.62
N LYS A 6 13.68 -3.38 -32.03
CA LYS A 6 12.33 -3.03 -31.54
C LYS A 6 12.41 -2.02 -30.39
N LEU A 7 13.32 -2.20 -29.44
CA LEU A 7 13.54 -1.32 -28.31
C LEU A 7 13.88 0.11 -28.76
N LYS A 8 14.78 0.26 -29.74
CA LYS A 8 15.11 1.58 -30.31
C LYS A 8 13.86 2.28 -30.86
N LYS A 9 13.04 1.57 -31.63
CA LYS A 9 11.78 2.12 -32.18
C LYS A 9 10.76 2.46 -31.10
N ALA A 10 10.60 1.59 -30.10
CA ALA A 10 9.68 1.76 -28.99
C ALA A 10 10.05 2.99 -28.14
N ARG A 11 11.33 3.11 -27.77
CA ARG A 11 11.88 4.29 -27.10
C ARG A 11 11.59 5.57 -27.86
N ASP A 12 11.90 5.60 -29.15
CA ASP A 12 11.74 6.81 -29.97
C ASP A 12 10.25 7.20 -30.07
N PHE A 13 9.35 6.21 -30.12
CA PHE A 13 7.91 6.41 -30.12
C PHE A 13 7.39 6.97 -28.78
N LEU A 14 7.80 6.39 -27.64
CA LEU A 14 7.40 6.87 -26.31
C LEU A 14 7.97 8.26 -26.02
N LYS A 15 9.23 8.51 -26.38
CA LYS A 15 9.86 9.84 -26.23
C LYS A 15 9.10 10.91 -27.02
N LYS A 16 8.70 10.61 -28.27
CA LYS A 16 7.85 11.50 -29.08
C LYS A 16 6.47 11.74 -28.47
N SER A 17 5.99 10.81 -27.64
CA SER A 17 4.70 10.91 -26.93
C SER A 17 4.82 11.62 -25.57
N GLY A 18 5.99 12.17 -25.24
CA GLY A 18 6.22 12.90 -23.99
C GLY A 18 6.39 12.02 -22.76
N ILE A 19 6.77 10.76 -22.93
CA ILE A 19 7.13 9.86 -21.81
C ILE A 19 8.59 10.14 -21.40
N GLU A 20 8.80 10.49 -20.13
CA GLU A 20 10.12 10.86 -19.61
C GLU A 20 11.09 9.67 -19.58
N ASP A 21 10.69 8.55 -18.95
CA ASP A 21 11.51 7.34 -18.85
C ASP A 21 11.28 6.35 -20.02
N ALA A 22 11.21 6.89 -21.24
CA ALA A 22 10.84 6.16 -22.46
C ALA A 22 11.72 4.92 -22.74
N ILE A 23 12.98 4.91 -22.29
CA ILE A 23 13.87 3.76 -22.45
C ILE A 23 13.42 2.64 -21.52
N ARG A 24 13.38 2.91 -20.21
CA ARG A 24 13.08 1.91 -19.20
C ARG A 24 11.69 1.33 -19.40
N GLU A 25 10.69 2.17 -19.68
CA GLU A 25 9.34 1.68 -19.89
C GLU A 25 9.21 0.82 -21.16
N ALA A 26 9.93 1.16 -22.23
CA ALA A 26 9.99 0.32 -23.43
C ALA A 26 10.69 -1.02 -23.17
N GLU A 27 11.77 -1.02 -22.37
CA GLU A 27 12.43 -2.25 -21.91
C GLU A 27 11.44 -3.12 -21.15
N MET A 28 10.72 -2.57 -20.18
CA MET A 28 9.73 -3.30 -19.36
C MET A 28 8.62 -3.92 -20.22
N ILE A 29 8.04 -3.16 -21.16
CA ILE A 29 6.99 -3.67 -22.06
C ILE A 29 7.49 -4.83 -22.92
N ILE A 30 8.70 -4.71 -23.49
CA ILE A 30 9.25 -5.75 -24.37
C ILE A 30 9.65 -6.99 -23.55
N SER A 31 10.31 -6.80 -22.41
CA SER A 31 10.69 -7.86 -21.48
C SER A 31 9.48 -8.67 -21.01
N ASP A 32 8.40 -7.98 -20.64
CA ASP A 32 7.16 -8.61 -20.18
C ASP A 32 6.50 -9.45 -21.30
N CYS A 33 6.43 -8.92 -22.52
CA CYS A 33 5.89 -9.67 -23.66
C CYS A 33 6.70 -10.91 -24.04
N LEU A 34 8.00 -10.91 -23.75
CA LEU A 34 8.92 -11.99 -24.07
C LEU A 34 9.17 -12.93 -22.90
N TRP A 35 8.68 -12.60 -21.70
CA TRP A 35 8.93 -13.33 -20.46
C TRP A 35 10.43 -13.47 -20.15
N ILE A 36 11.19 -12.38 -20.36
CA ILE A 36 12.63 -12.31 -20.09
C ILE A 36 12.97 -11.09 -19.24
N ASP A 37 14.02 -11.19 -18.43
CA ASP A 37 14.55 -10.03 -17.72
C ASP A 37 15.32 -9.08 -18.67
N ARG A 38 15.63 -7.88 -18.16
CA ARG A 38 16.36 -6.85 -18.90
C ARG A 38 17.78 -7.30 -19.30
N VAL A 39 18.48 -8.04 -18.44
CA VAL A 39 19.84 -8.51 -18.74
C VAL A 39 19.82 -9.46 -19.93
N THR A 40 18.88 -10.42 -19.92
CA THR A 40 18.62 -11.36 -21.00
C THR A 40 18.22 -10.63 -22.29
N LEU A 41 17.39 -9.58 -22.22
CA LEU A 41 17.02 -8.74 -23.37
C LEU A 41 18.25 -8.18 -24.10
N TYR A 42 19.23 -7.65 -23.36
CA TYR A 42 20.44 -7.05 -23.92
C TYR A 42 21.50 -8.08 -24.33
N ARG A 43 21.72 -9.10 -23.51
CA ARG A 43 22.73 -10.14 -23.74
C ARG A 43 22.38 -10.96 -24.98
N ASP A 44 21.13 -11.42 -25.07
CA ASP A 44 20.73 -12.42 -26.05
C ASP A 44 20.11 -11.79 -27.31
N ASN A 45 19.61 -10.55 -27.21
CA ASN A 45 18.96 -9.81 -28.31
C ASN A 45 18.04 -10.70 -29.17
N PRO A 46 17.05 -11.39 -28.56
CA PRO A 46 16.32 -12.45 -29.23
C PRO A 46 15.50 -11.92 -30.41
N GLN A 47 15.16 -12.82 -31.35
CA GLN A 47 14.13 -12.53 -32.33
C GLN A 47 12.76 -12.48 -31.65
N ILE A 48 12.00 -11.42 -31.90
CA ILE A 48 10.66 -11.27 -31.35
C ILE A 48 9.68 -12.05 -32.24
N PRO A 49 8.87 -12.97 -31.68
CA PRO A 49 7.78 -13.61 -32.41
C PRO A 49 6.76 -12.58 -32.91
N GLU A 50 6.19 -12.79 -34.10
CA GLU A 50 5.30 -11.81 -34.73
C GLU A 50 4.07 -11.47 -33.88
N LYS A 51 3.49 -12.46 -33.18
CA LYS A 51 2.41 -12.24 -32.21
C LYS A 51 2.81 -11.27 -31.09
N CYS A 52 4.04 -11.36 -30.61
CA CYS A 52 4.56 -10.48 -29.56
C CYS A 52 4.85 -9.07 -30.10
N ILE A 53 5.26 -8.91 -31.37
CA ILE A 53 5.42 -7.59 -31.99
C ILE A 53 4.11 -6.81 -31.95
N SER A 54 3.02 -7.42 -32.41
CA SER A 54 1.68 -6.81 -32.39
C SER A 54 1.24 -6.44 -30.98
N LYS A 55 1.51 -7.31 -30.00
CA LYS A 55 1.18 -7.03 -28.60
C LYS A 55 2.01 -5.87 -28.03
N ILE A 56 3.32 -5.85 -28.27
CA ILE A 56 4.20 -4.75 -27.87
C ILE A 56 3.69 -3.43 -28.46
N ASP A 57 3.32 -3.39 -29.74
CA ASP A 57 2.79 -2.19 -30.38
C ASP A 57 1.47 -1.70 -29.76
N GLU A 58 0.58 -2.62 -29.39
CA GLU A 58 -0.65 -2.30 -28.66
C GLU A 58 -0.34 -1.66 -27.29
N LEU A 59 0.56 -2.25 -26.51
CA LEU A 59 0.95 -1.76 -25.19
C LEU A 59 1.66 -0.40 -25.26
N LEU A 60 2.52 -0.19 -26.26
CA LEU A 60 3.15 1.11 -26.51
C LEU A 60 2.12 2.19 -26.84
N ARG A 61 1.10 1.88 -27.66
CA ARG A 61 0.03 2.84 -27.97
C ARG A 61 -0.81 3.19 -26.74
N ARG A 62 -1.06 2.23 -25.85
CA ARG A 62 -1.69 2.48 -24.54
C ARG A 62 -0.83 3.43 -23.70
N ARG A 63 0.48 3.16 -23.61
CA ARG A 63 1.40 4.02 -22.86
C ARG A 63 1.50 5.43 -23.43
N ALA A 64 1.51 5.57 -24.75
CA ALA A 64 1.49 6.88 -25.43
C ALA A 64 0.22 7.70 -25.12
N LYS A 65 -0.89 7.06 -24.73
CA LYS A 65 -2.10 7.72 -24.22
C LYS A 65 -2.04 8.06 -22.74
N ARG A 66 -0.85 8.00 -22.14
CA ARG A 66 -0.59 8.27 -20.72
C ARG A 66 -1.24 7.27 -19.75
N GLU A 67 -1.65 6.09 -20.24
CA GLU A 67 -2.06 5.00 -19.34
C GLU A 67 -0.86 4.57 -18.48
N PRO A 68 -1.00 4.40 -17.15
CA PRO A 68 0.09 3.98 -16.29
C PRO A 68 0.71 2.66 -16.75
N LEU A 69 2.05 2.58 -16.75
CA LEU A 69 2.76 1.38 -17.17
C LEU A 69 2.31 0.14 -16.36
N GLN A 70 2.09 0.30 -15.06
CA GLN A 70 1.68 -0.80 -14.18
C GLN A 70 0.29 -1.35 -14.54
N TYR A 71 -0.63 -0.51 -15.05
CA TYR A 71 -1.92 -0.97 -15.58
C TYR A 71 -1.78 -1.66 -16.94
N ILE A 72 -0.79 -1.26 -17.74
CA ILE A 72 -0.46 -1.89 -19.02
C ILE A 72 0.12 -3.29 -18.79
N LEU A 73 1.04 -3.43 -17.84
CA LEU A 73 1.66 -4.70 -17.42
C LEU A 73 0.73 -5.55 -16.54
N GLY A 74 -0.22 -4.91 -15.85
CA GLY A 74 -1.17 -5.54 -14.92
C GLY A 74 -0.60 -5.84 -13.53
N TYR A 75 0.60 -5.35 -13.21
CA TYR A 75 1.22 -5.50 -11.89
C TYR A 75 2.25 -4.41 -11.61
N THR A 76 2.64 -4.31 -10.35
CA THR A 76 3.86 -3.65 -9.86
C THR A 76 4.56 -4.57 -8.86
N GLU A 77 5.81 -4.25 -8.53
CA GLU A 77 6.50 -4.82 -7.37
C GLU A 77 6.35 -3.88 -6.17
N PHE A 78 6.23 -4.46 -4.98
CA PHE A 78 6.16 -3.72 -3.71
C PHE A 78 6.73 -4.59 -2.58
N CYS A 79 7.79 -4.14 -1.90
CA CYS A 79 8.47 -4.88 -0.84
C CYS A 79 8.81 -6.34 -1.21
N GLY A 80 9.20 -6.58 -2.47
CA GLY A 80 9.50 -7.91 -3.01
C GLY A 80 8.28 -8.81 -3.27
N LEU A 81 7.06 -8.28 -3.17
CA LEU A 81 5.83 -8.96 -3.62
C LEU A 81 5.45 -8.50 -5.03
N LYS A 82 4.89 -9.41 -5.82
CA LYS A 82 4.22 -9.06 -7.08
C LYS A 82 2.79 -8.69 -6.78
N ILE A 83 2.42 -7.43 -7.01
CA ILE A 83 1.09 -6.88 -6.73
C ILE A 83 0.39 -6.62 -8.05
N LYS A 84 -0.62 -7.42 -8.39
CA LYS A 84 -1.54 -7.11 -9.49
C LYS A 84 -2.24 -5.79 -9.21
N VAL A 85 -2.39 -5.01 -10.27
CA VAL A 85 -3.13 -3.74 -10.27
C VAL A 85 -3.93 -3.60 -11.56
N CYS A 86 -4.99 -2.79 -11.52
CA CYS A 86 -5.75 -2.41 -12.70
C CYS A 86 -6.39 -1.03 -12.50
N LYS A 87 -7.02 -0.52 -13.55
CA LYS A 87 -7.88 0.66 -13.45
C LYS A 87 -8.90 0.49 -12.31
N GLY A 88 -8.94 1.45 -11.39
CA GLY A 88 -9.77 1.40 -10.18
C GLY A 88 -9.06 0.86 -8.93
N VAL A 89 -7.76 0.60 -8.99
CA VAL A 89 -6.91 0.23 -7.85
C VAL A 89 -5.69 1.15 -7.84
N LEU A 90 -5.45 1.87 -6.74
CA LEU A 90 -4.26 2.72 -6.59
C LEU A 90 -3.00 1.90 -6.83
N ILE A 91 -2.04 2.44 -7.58
CA ILE A 91 -0.75 1.80 -7.80
C ILE A 91 0.11 2.01 -6.54
N PRO A 92 0.59 0.95 -5.85
CA PRO A 92 1.48 1.07 -4.69
C PRO A 92 2.67 2.00 -4.98
N ARG A 93 2.98 2.89 -4.03
CA ARG A 93 4.05 3.87 -4.16
C ARG A 93 5.30 3.44 -3.39
N PRO A 94 6.52 3.76 -3.86
CA PRO A 94 7.75 3.48 -3.13
C PRO A 94 7.77 4.09 -1.72
N GLU A 95 7.20 5.29 -1.55
CA GLU A 95 7.12 5.96 -0.25
C GLU A 95 6.33 5.15 0.78
N THR A 96 5.32 4.39 0.33
CA THR A 96 4.52 3.51 1.20
C THR A 96 5.34 2.32 1.72
N GLU A 97 6.50 1.99 1.13
CA GLU A 97 7.40 0.98 1.72
C GLU A 97 7.94 1.45 3.08
N LEU A 98 8.17 2.75 3.27
CA LEU A 98 8.59 3.32 4.57
C LEU A 98 7.52 3.14 5.66
N LEU A 99 6.24 3.23 5.30
CA LEU A 99 5.13 2.95 6.21
C LEU A 99 5.20 1.51 6.73
N VAL A 100 5.45 0.58 5.82
CA VAL A 100 5.58 -0.86 6.14
C VAL A 100 6.82 -1.12 6.97
N GLU A 101 7.96 -0.51 6.65
CA GLU A 101 9.19 -0.61 7.44
C GLU A 101 8.98 -0.14 8.88
N GLU A 102 8.36 1.02 9.09
CA GLU A 102 8.09 1.53 10.44
C GLU A 102 7.07 0.66 11.18
N ALA A 103 6.06 0.13 10.50
CA ALA A 103 5.12 -0.84 11.07
C ALA A 103 5.83 -2.12 11.55
N ILE A 104 6.72 -2.68 10.74
CA ILE A 104 7.49 -3.87 11.11
C ILE A 104 8.41 -3.58 12.30
N LYS A 105 9.12 -2.45 12.27
CA LYS A 105 9.98 -1.99 13.35
C LYS A 105 9.20 -1.82 14.66
N THR A 106 8.04 -1.19 14.59
CA THR A 106 7.16 -0.96 15.74
C THR A 106 6.73 -2.27 16.37
N VAL A 107 6.17 -3.21 15.60
CA VAL A 107 5.71 -4.52 16.10
C VAL A 107 6.88 -5.33 16.68
N ARG A 108 8.04 -5.32 16.04
CA ARG A 108 9.25 -6.01 16.54
C ARG A 108 9.76 -5.41 17.85
N SER A 109 9.78 -4.08 17.97
CA SER A 109 10.24 -3.40 19.18
C SER A 109 9.40 -3.72 20.41
N GLN A 110 8.08 -3.89 20.23
CA GLN A 110 7.18 -4.25 21.32
C GLN A 110 7.37 -5.70 21.79
N LYS A 111 7.63 -6.64 20.86
CA LYS A 111 7.95 -8.04 21.20
C LYS A 111 9.21 -8.18 22.05
N SER A 112 10.15 -7.24 21.95
CA SER A 112 11.44 -7.28 22.65
C SER A 112 11.45 -6.54 23.99
N ASN A 113 10.34 -5.93 24.43
CA ASN A 113 10.32 -5.11 25.66
C ASN A 113 10.36 -5.99 26.94
N PRO A 114 11.44 -5.96 27.74
CA PRO A 114 11.60 -6.79 28.94
C PRO A 114 10.80 -6.30 30.16
N HIS A 115 10.11 -5.16 30.07
CA HIS A 115 9.30 -4.58 31.16
C HIS A 115 7.79 -4.85 31.03
N LEU A 116 7.37 -5.62 30.02
CA LEU A 116 6.01 -6.13 29.94
C LEU A 116 5.84 -7.28 30.96
N PRO A 117 4.83 -7.24 31.84
CA PRO A 117 4.63 -8.29 32.85
C PRO A 117 4.39 -9.63 32.16
N LYS A 118 5.34 -10.57 32.33
CA LYS A 118 5.28 -11.93 31.75
C LYS A 118 4.12 -12.77 32.30
N ASP A 119 3.50 -12.32 33.39
CA ASP A 119 2.60 -13.13 34.21
C ASP A 119 1.11 -12.77 34.02
N ASN A 120 0.76 -11.89 33.08
CA ASN A 120 -0.65 -11.60 32.78
C ASN A 120 -0.94 -11.51 31.26
N PRO A 121 -1.42 -12.61 30.63
CA PRO A 121 -1.65 -12.70 29.18
C PRO A 121 -2.71 -11.73 28.65
N SER A 122 -3.44 -11.02 29.52
CA SER A 122 -4.43 -10.00 29.13
C SER A 122 -3.88 -8.57 29.00
N THR A 123 -2.59 -8.35 29.32
CA THR A 123 -2.01 -6.98 29.40
C THR A 123 -0.78 -6.75 28.54
N THR A 124 -0.31 -7.77 27.83
CA THR A 124 0.86 -7.69 26.98
C THR A 124 0.46 -7.88 25.52
N PRO A 125 0.34 -6.82 24.71
CA PRO A 125 0.31 -7.03 23.28
C PRO A 125 1.67 -7.69 22.94
N PHE A 126 1.62 -8.88 22.34
CA PHE A 126 2.76 -9.57 21.72
C PHE A 126 3.69 -10.48 22.55
N SER A 127 3.30 -10.99 23.73
CA SER A 127 4.12 -11.99 24.45
C SER A 127 4.12 -13.36 23.77
N LYS A 128 5.28 -13.82 23.25
CA LYS A 128 5.50 -15.22 22.87
C LYS A 128 5.65 -16.10 24.11
N GLY A 129 4.89 -17.19 24.18
CA GLY A 129 5.16 -18.33 25.06
C GLY A 129 4.14 -18.53 26.18
N GLY A 130 2.96 -19.01 25.81
CA GLY A 130 1.85 -19.30 26.71
C GLY A 130 0.55 -19.13 25.91
N MET A 131 -0.46 -19.96 26.15
CA MET A 131 -1.71 -19.96 25.37
C MET A 131 -2.30 -18.54 25.16
N GLY A 132 -2.25 -18.03 23.92
CA GLY A 132 -3.17 -17.02 23.38
C GLY A 132 -2.68 -15.57 23.28
N GLY A 133 -2.19 -15.17 22.11
CA GLY A 133 -2.05 -13.77 21.70
C GLY A 133 -1.44 -13.62 20.30
N PHE A 134 -2.22 -13.86 19.24
CA PHE A 134 -1.80 -13.56 17.87
C PHE A 134 -1.71 -12.02 17.71
N VAL A 135 -0.63 -11.52 17.10
CA VAL A 135 -0.52 -10.12 16.68
C VAL A 135 -1.73 -9.84 15.76
N SER A 136 -2.57 -8.87 16.08
CA SER A 136 -3.69 -8.49 15.23
C SER A 136 -3.45 -7.13 14.58
N ILE A 137 -3.49 -7.11 13.25
CA ILE A 137 -3.17 -5.93 12.45
C ILE A 137 -4.38 -5.55 11.59
N LEU A 138 -4.67 -4.26 11.51
CA LEU A 138 -5.69 -3.69 10.62
C LEU A 138 -5.04 -2.70 9.65
N ASP A 139 -5.24 -2.92 8.36
CA ASP A 139 -4.87 -2.02 7.26
C ASP A 139 -6.13 -1.32 6.72
N LEU A 140 -6.30 -0.05 7.05
CA LEU A 140 -7.42 0.77 6.57
C LEU A 140 -7.08 1.36 5.20
N CYS A 141 -8.06 1.43 4.30
CA CYS A 141 -7.87 1.86 2.91
C CYS A 141 -6.87 0.97 2.16
N THR A 142 -7.01 -0.35 2.33
CA THR A 142 -5.99 -1.34 1.94
C THR A 142 -5.70 -1.39 0.43
N GLY A 143 -6.60 -0.88 -0.42
CA GLY A 143 -6.41 -0.81 -1.86
C GLY A 143 -6.12 -2.19 -2.48
N SER A 144 -4.94 -2.32 -3.08
CA SER A 144 -4.46 -3.59 -3.66
C SER A 144 -4.06 -4.65 -2.62
N GLY A 145 -4.18 -4.34 -1.32
CA GLY A 145 -3.72 -5.18 -0.21
C GLY A 145 -2.23 -5.10 0.07
N CYS A 146 -1.49 -4.18 -0.56
CA CYS A 146 -0.02 -4.23 -0.56
C CYS A 146 0.59 -4.13 0.85
N ILE A 147 0.12 -3.21 1.70
CA ILE A 147 0.58 -3.07 3.10
C ILE A 147 0.21 -4.31 3.90
N ALA A 148 -1.08 -4.69 3.92
CA ALA A 148 -1.57 -5.87 4.63
C ALA A 148 -0.81 -7.15 4.27
N LEU A 149 -0.53 -7.38 2.99
CA LEU A 149 0.17 -8.57 2.51
C LEU A 149 1.62 -8.62 2.98
N VAL A 150 2.34 -7.49 2.95
CA VAL A 150 3.72 -7.47 3.43
C VAL A 150 3.76 -7.74 4.93
N LEU A 151 2.86 -7.14 5.70
CA LEU A 151 2.77 -7.37 7.15
C LEU A 151 2.38 -8.82 7.48
N ALA A 152 1.46 -9.40 6.70
CA ALA A 152 1.05 -10.80 6.84
C ALA A 152 2.21 -11.78 6.53
N ARG A 153 3.02 -11.49 5.50
CA ARG A 153 4.25 -12.26 5.18
C ARG A 153 5.29 -12.14 6.31
N GLU A 154 5.50 -10.93 6.80
CA GLU A 154 6.51 -10.64 7.82
C GLU A 154 6.16 -11.23 9.19
N PHE A 155 4.87 -11.33 9.49
CA PHE A 155 4.35 -11.90 10.73
C PHE A 155 3.42 -13.08 10.43
N PRO A 156 3.95 -14.29 10.16
CA PRO A 156 3.13 -15.48 9.87
C PRO A 156 2.19 -15.87 11.03
N ASP A 157 2.58 -15.54 12.26
CA ASP A 157 1.78 -15.75 13.48
C ASP A 157 0.82 -14.58 13.77
N ALA A 158 0.63 -13.65 12.83
CA ALA A 158 -0.34 -12.56 12.95
C ALA A 158 -1.62 -12.88 12.19
N GLN A 159 -2.73 -12.30 12.62
CA GLN A 159 -3.95 -12.19 11.82
C GLN A 159 -4.08 -10.76 11.31
N VAL A 160 -4.04 -10.60 9.99
CA VAL A 160 -4.16 -9.29 9.34
C VAL A 160 -5.55 -9.12 8.75
N TYR A 161 -6.09 -7.91 8.83
CA TYR A 161 -7.33 -7.50 8.19
C TYR A 161 -7.06 -6.28 7.31
N GLY A 162 -7.68 -6.23 6.13
CA GLY A 162 -7.65 -5.04 5.28
C GLY A 162 -9.06 -4.59 4.94
N THR A 163 -9.37 -3.29 5.09
CA THR A 163 -10.68 -2.73 4.73
C THR A 163 -10.57 -1.71 3.59
N ASP A 164 -11.55 -1.73 2.68
CA ASP A 164 -11.64 -0.77 1.58
C ASP A 164 -13.09 -0.61 1.11
N THR A 165 -13.47 0.58 0.66
CA THR A 165 -14.80 0.86 0.12
C THR A 165 -14.98 0.27 -1.29
N SER A 166 -13.88 0.16 -2.05
CA SER A 166 -13.87 -0.28 -3.44
C SER A 166 -13.98 -1.81 -3.55
N LYS A 167 -15.04 -2.24 -4.25
CA LYS A 167 -15.22 -3.67 -4.59
C LYS A 167 -14.07 -4.18 -5.49
N ILE A 168 -13.54 -3.32 -6.36
CA ILE A 168 -12.46 -3.67 -7.28
C ILE A 168 -11.15 -3.84 -6.51
N ALA A 169 -10.85 -2.93 -5.59
CA ALA A 169 -9.70 -3.01 -4.69
C ALA A 169 -9.70 -4.30 -3.87
N ILE A 170 -10.81 -4.60 -3.18
CA ILE A 170 -10.95 -5.83 -2.38
C ILE A 170 -10.80 -7.11 -3.22
N ARG A 171 -11.31 -7.12 -4.47
CA ARG A 171 -11.08 -8.26 -5.37
C ARG A 171 -9.58 -8.43 -5.66
N TYR A 172 -8.89 -7.36 -6.03
CA TYR A 172 -7.45 -7.41 -6.33
C TYR A 172 -6.60 -7.73 -5.11
N ALA A 173 -6.96 -7.24 -3.92
CA ALA A 173 -6.32 -7.59 -2.67
C ALA A 173 -6.35 -9.11 -2.41
N ARG A 174 -7.50 -9.75 -2.66
CA ARG A 174 -7.63 -11.23 -2.56
C ARG A 174 -6.83 -11.96 -3.62
N GLU A 175 -6.89 -11.52 -4.88
CA GLU A 175 -6.04 -12.10 -5.93
C GLU A 175 -4.55 -11.95 -5.62
N ASN A 176 -4.15 -10.84 -5.00
CA ASN A 176 -2.78 -10.60 -4.58
C ASN A 176 -2.36 -11.51 -3.43
N ALA A 177 -3.26 -11.81 -2.49
CA ALA A 177 -3.03 -12.84 -1.48
C ALA A 177 -2.78 -14.21 -2.11
N GLU A 178 -3.60 -14.59 -3.09
CA GLU A 178 -3.50 -15.87 -3.79
C GLU A 178 -2.17 -16.03 -4.54
N ILE A 179 -1.80 -15.06 -5.37
CA ILE A 179 -0.55 -15.17 -6.18
C ILE A 179 0.71 -15.12 -5.32
N ASN A 180 0.67 -14.45 -4.16
CA ASN A 180 1.78 -14.39 -3.22
C ASN A 180 1.72 -15.49 -2.16
N ARG A 181 0.70 -16.36 -2.18
CA ARG A 181 0.51 -17.50 -1.26
C ARG A 181 0.45 -17.08 0.22
N ILE A 182 -0.22 -15.97 0.50
CA ILE A 182 -0.41 -15.42 1.85
C ILE A 182 -1.85 -15.70 2.29
N ASN A 183 -2.03 -16.38 3.42
CA ASN A 183 -3.33 -16.88 3.86
C ASN A 183 -3.79 -16.34 5.22
N ASN A 184 -2.91 -15.66 5.97
CA ASN A 184 -3.20 -15.05 7.27
C ASN A 184 -3.72 -13.60 7.15
N VAL A 185 -4.46 -13.32 6.08
CA VAL A 185 -5.06 -12.00 5.79
C VAL A 185 -6.51 -12.13 5.36
N ILE A 186 -7.37 -11.25 5.85
CA ILE A 186 -8.80 -11.18 5.49
C ILE A 186 -9.13 -9.78 4.97
N PHE A 187 -9.67 -9.71 3.74
CA PHE A 187 -10.07 -8.45 3.12
C PHE A 187 -11.58 -8.25 3.15
N LEU A 188 -12.02 -7.10 3.68
CA LEU A 188 -13.41 -6.78 3.94
C LEU A 188 -13.83 -5.49 3.23
N LYS A 189 -14.99 -5.51 2.56
CA LYS A 189 -15.54 -4.33 1.90
C LYS A 189 -16.37 -3.50 2.88
N GLY A 190 -16.03 -2.24 3.04
CA GLY A 190 -16.81 -1.22 3.76
C GLY A 190 -15.96 0.00 4.09
N ASN A 191 -16.57 1.02 4.70
CA ASN A 191 -15.88 2.26 4.99
C ASN A 191 -15.11 2.15 6.31
N LEU A 192 -13.80 2.41 6.27
CA LEU A 192 -12.93 2.43 7.45
C LEU A 192 -13.17 1.24 8.40
N PHE A 193 -13.76 1.51 9.57
CA PHE A 193 -14.01 0.55 10.64
C PHE A 193 -15.36 -0.18 10.54
N GLU A 194 -16.28 0.23 9.65
CA GLU A 194 -17.61 -0.40 9.52
C GLU A 194 -17.54 -1.94 9.40
N PRO A 195 -16.60 -2.55 8.64
CA PRO A 195 -16.55 -4.01 8.52
C PRO A 195 -16.14 -4.75 9.79
N ILE A 196 -15.55 -4.05 10.75
CA ILE A 196 -14.98 -4.62 11.98
C ILE A 196 -15.74 -4.21 13.23
N GLU A 197 -16.86 -3.50 13.09
CA GLU A 197 -17.77 -3.20 14.19
C GLU A 197 -18.39 -4.47 14.79
N LYS A 198 -18.73 -4.41 16.09
CA LYS A 198 -19.34 -5.53 16.85
C LYS A 198 -20.59 -6.11 16.21
N ASN A 199 -21.40 -5.26 15.59
CA ASN A 199 -22.67 -5.65 14.95
C ASN A 199 -22.51 -5.83 13.43
N SER A 200 -21.29 -5.85 12.92
CA SER A 200 -21.04 -6.05 11.50
C SER A 200 -21.46 -7.46 11.07
N LYS A 201 -21.90 -7.59 9.82
CA LYS A 201 -22.24 -8.87 9.19
C LYS A 201 -21.06 -9.86 9.10
N PHE A 202 -19.83 -9.39 9.36
CA PHE A 202 -18.61 -10.18 9.19
C PHE A 202 -18.22 -10.97 10.45
N GLN A 203 -18.95 -10.82 11.57
CA GLN A 203 -18.80 -11.60 12.81
C GLN A 203 -17.32 -11.87 13.19
N ILE A 204 -16.51 -10.81 13.23
CA ILE A 204 -15.08 -10.91 13.57
C ILE A 204 -14.97 -11.16 15.08
N SER A 205 -14.15 -12.13 15.49
CA SER A 205 -13.95 -12.49 16.89
C SER A 205 -13.08 -11.49 17.66
N ASN A 206 -12.25 -10.72 16.95
CA ASN A 206 -11.37 -9.71 17.52
C ASN A 206 -11.77 -8.30 17.06
N PHE A 207 -12.07 -7.43 18.02
CA PHE A 207 -12.49 -6.04 17.78
C PHE A 207 -11.38 -5.03 18.08
N LYS A 208 -10.22 -5.51 18.54
CA LYS A 208 -9.10 -4.69 18.95
C LYS A 208 -7.80 -5.18 18.31
N PHE A 209 -7.03 -4.24 17.79
CA PHE A 209 -5.80 -4.50 17.04
C PHE A 209 -4.61 -3.98 17.83
N ASP A 210 -3.48 -4.65 17.68
CA ASP A 210 -2.24 -4.17 18.25
C ASP A 210 -1.56 -3.14 17.32
N LEU A 211 -1.90 -3.17 16.03
CA LEU A 211 -1.46 -2.21 15.03
C LEU A 211 -2.63 -1.86 14.11
N ILE A 212 -2.87 -0.56 13.96
CA ILE A 212 -3.66 -0.01 12.86
C ILE A 212 -2.69 0.75 11.96
N VAL A 213 -2.69 0.42 10.68
CA VAL A 213 -1.90 1.07 9.64
C VAL A 213 -2.83 1.60 8.55
N SER A 214 -2.47 2.71 7.92
CA SER A 214 -3.22 3.20 6.76
C SER A 214 -2.36 4.09 5.87
N ASN A 215 -2.55 3.94 4.55
CA ASN A 215 -2.28 4.99 3.57
C ASN A 215 -3.63 5.53 3.08
N PRO A 216 -4.26 6.49 3.79
CA PRO A 216 -5.56 7.01 3.41
C PRO A 216 -5.44 8.04 2.27
N PRO A 217 -6.54 8.34 1.56
CA PRO A 217 -6.59 9.48 0.65
C PRO A 217 -6.29 10.79 1.38
N TYR A 218 -5.32 11.55 0.89
CA TYR A 218 -4.82 12.77 1.55
C TYR A 218 -4.64 13.97 0.62
N ILE A 219 -4.93 13.83 -0.68
CA ILE A 219 -4.77 14.92 -1.63
C ILE A 219 -5.96 15.86 -1.52
N LYS A 220 -5.71 17.17 -1.44
CA LYS A 220 -6.77 18.17 -1.49
C LYS A 220 -7.54 18.02 -2.79
N ARG A 221 -8.87 17.96 -2.72
CA ARG A 221 -9.76 17.78 -3.86
C ARG A 221 -9.45 18.71 -5.04
N ASN A 222 -9.16 19.97 -4.73
CA ASN A 222 -8.85 21.00 -5.73
C ASN A 222 -7.48 20.84 -6.40
N ASP A 223 -6.56 20.09 -5.78
CA ASP A 223 -5.20 19.85 -6.28
C ASP A 223 -5.14 18.63 -7.21
N ILE A 224 -6.14 17.74 -7.19
CA ILE A 224 -6.17 16.52 -8.02
C ILE A 224 -6.02 16.84 -9.51
N LYS A 225 -6.66 17.93 -9.99
CA LYS A 225 -6.57 18.36 -11.39
C LYS A 225 -5.15 18.74 -11.85
N ASN A 226 -4.26 19.05 -10.89
CA ASN A 226 -2.88 19.44 -11.13
C ASN A 226 -1.91 18.26 -11.10
N LEU A 227 -2.39 17.06 -10.73
CA LEU A 227 -1.56 15.84 -10.74
C LEU A 227 -1.17 15.45 -12.17
N GLN A 228 -0.15 14.61 -12.27
CA GLN A 228 0.28 14.00 -13.53
C GLN A 228 -0.90 13.28 -14.21
N ILE A 229 -0.94 13.28 -15.55
CA ILE A 229 -2.01 12.70 -16.36
C ILE A 229 -2.24 11.23 -15.99
N GLU A 230 -1.16 10.47 -15.80
CA GLU A 230 -1.16 9.08 -15.34
C GLU A 230 -1.96 8.88 -14.04
N ILE A 231 -1.97 9.88 -13.16
CA ILE A 231 -2.63 9.80 -11.87
C ILE A 231 -4.07 10.29 -12.00
N LYS A 232 -4.26 11.55 -12.41
CA LYS A 232 -5.59 12.19 -12.39
C LYS A 232 -6.60 11.59 -13.37
N ASP A 233 -6.16 11.05 -14.49
CA ASP A 233 -7.07 10.55 -15.53
C ASP A 233 -7.29 9.02 -15.45
N TRP A 234 -6.43 8.30 -14.72
CA TRP A 234 -6.42 6.83 -14.72
C TRP A 234 -6.58 6.18 -13.35
N GLU A 235 -6.01 6.74 -12.29
CA GLU A 235 -6.13 6.19 -10.94
C GLU A 235 -7.47 6.60 -10.30
N PRO A 236 -8.05 5.77 -9.40
CA PRO A 236 -9.33 6.07 -8.79
C PRO A 236 -9.27 7.34 -7.94
N VAL A 237 -10.12 8.33 -8.25
CA VAL A 237 -10.17 9.60 -7.53
C VAL A 237 -10.48 9.39 -6.05
N GLU A 238 -11.27 8.37 -5.71
CA GLU A 238 -11.62 8.01 -4.34
C GLU A 238 -10.43 7.53 -3.51
N ALA A 239 -9.35 7.07 -4.16
CA ALA A 239 -8.11 6.71 -3.47
C ALA A 239 -7.15 7.91 -3.31
N LEU A 240 -7.50 9.07 -3.87
CA LEU A 240 -6.68 10.28 -3.87
C LEU A 240 -7.31 11.40 -3.03
N ASP A 241 -8.62 11.61 -3.18
CA ASP A 241 -9.38 12.71 -2.58
C ASP A 241 -9.51 12.58 -1.06
N GLY A 242 -8.70 13.35 -0.34
CA GLY A 242 -8.73 13.47 1.11
C GLY A 242 -9.63 14.60 1.62
N GLY A 243 -10.49 15.19 0.79
CA GLY A 243 -11.36 16.30 1.19
C GLY A 243 -10.90 17.66 0.69
N GLU A 244 -11.56 18.72 1.17
CA GLU A 244 -11.25 20.10 0.77
C GLU A 244 -9.81 20.49 1.10
N ASP A 245 -9.30 20.05 2.26
CA ASP A 245 -7.95 20.32 2.73
C ASP A 245 -7.06 19.06 2.86
N GLY A 246 -7.58 17.91 2.40
CA GLY A 246 -6.86 16.64 2.38
C GLY A 246 -6.82 15.93 3.73
N LEU A 247 -7.60 16.36 4.72
CA LEU A 247 -7.53 15.82 6.09
C LEU A 247 -8.75 15.02 6.55
N ASP A 248 -9.76 14.80 5.70
CA ASP A 248 -11.05 14.17 6.10
C ASP A 248 -10.87 12.76 6.68
N TYR A 249 -9.98 11.98 6.09
CA TYR A 249 -9.68 10.63 6.57
C TYR A 249 -8.97 10.66 7.92
N TYR A 250 -8.00 11.56 8.13
CA TYR A 250 -7.31 11.66 9.42
C TYR A 250 -8.25 12.07 10.55
N ARG A 251 -9.18 13.01 10.28
CA ARG A 251 -10.22 13.43 11.22
C ARG A 251 -11.12 12.29 11.69
N THR A 252 -11.29 11.27 10.85
CA THR A 252 -12.10 10.09 11.19
C THR A 252 -11.26 8.99 11.82
N ILE A 253 -10.14 8.63 11.16
CA ILE A 253 -9.29 7.50 11.56
C ILE A 253 -8.72 7.68 12.96
N ILE A 254 -8.15 8.85 13.25
CA ILE A 254 -7.40 9.08 14.49
C ILE A 254 -8.28 8.92 15.73
N PRO A 255 -9.40 9.66 15.90
CA PRO A 255 -10.23 9.51 17.09
C PRO A 255 -10.86 8.11 17.20
N GLU A 256 -11.32 7.53 16.09
CA GLU A 256 -11.95 6.21 16.10
C GLU A 256 -10.97 5.08 16.38
N ALA A 257 -9.71 5.18 15.95
CA ALA A 257 -8.68 4.17 16.17
C ALA A 257 -8.51 3.80 17.66
N ARG A 258 -8.73 4.74 18.59
CA ARG A 258 -8.76 4.43 20.05
C ARG A 258 -9.76 3.33 20.39
N GLY A 259 -10.93 3.36 19.75
CA GLY A 259 -12.00 2.38 19.88
C GLY A 259 -11.62 0.99 19.37
N TYR A 260 -10.60 0.90 18.51
CA TYR A 260 -10.16 -0.33 17.85
C TYR A 260 -8.73 -0.74 18.19
N LEU A 261 -7.97 0.00 19.00
CA LEU A 261 -6.65 -0.42 19.46
C LEU A 261 -6.71 -1.14 20.82
N ASN A 262 -5.86 -2.16 20.98
CA ASN A 262 -5.48 -2.70 22.28
C ASN A 262 -4.71 -1.63 23.09
N LYS A 263 -4.59 -1.84 24.41
CA LYS A 263 -3.68 -1.03 25.23
C LYS A 263 -2.25 -1.17 24.67
N CYS A 264 -1.49 -0.07 24.61
CA CYS A 264 -0.20 0.01 23.90
C CYS A 264 -0.24 -0.27 22.39
N GLY A 265 -1.43 -0.39 21.79
CA GLY A 265 -1.57 -0.54 20.35
C GLY A 265 -1.06 0.69 19.61
N CYS A 266 -0.56 0.47 18.39
CA CYS A 266 0.04 1.52 17.58
C CYS A 266 -0.87 1.97 16.44
N LEU A 267 -0.83 3.27 16.14
CA LEU A 267 -1.39 3.86 14.95
C LEU A 267 -0.25 4.37 14.07
N ILE A 268 -0.20 3.93 12.81
CA ILE A 268 0.81 4.37 11.86
C ILE A 268 0.14 4.81 10.56
N LEU A 269 0.38 6.04 10.13
CA LEU A 269 -0.32 6.67 9.01
C LEU A 269 0.67 7.26 8.01
N GLU A 270 0.43 7.04 6.72
CA GLU A 270 1.06 7.83 5.66
C GLU A 270 0.41 9.23 5.60
N LEU A 271 1.22 10.25 5.36
CA LEU A 271 0.88 11.66 5.40
C LEU A 271 1.07 12.31 4.04
N GLY A 272 0.17 13.21 3.63
CA GLY A 272 0.45 14.14 2.54
C GLY A 272 1.52 15.17 2.92
N ILE A 273 2.18 15.75 1.91
CA ILE A 273 3.15 16.83 2.11
C ILE A 273 2.52 17.98 2.89
N SER A 274 3.25 18.52 3.87
CA SER A 274 2.82 19.64 4.72
C SER A 274 1.60 19.37 5.60
N GLN A 275 1.22 18.11 5.85
CA GLN A 275 0.12 17.75 6.74
C GLN A 275 0.58 17.30 8.13
N ALA A 276 1.88 17.07 8.33
CA ALA A 276 2.44 16.46 9.53
C ALA A 276 2.04 17.17 10.84
N ASP A 277 2.15 18.50 10.91
CA ASP A 277 1.76 19.26 12.11
C ASP A 277 0.27 19.12 12.44
N ALA A 278 -0.59 19.18 11.42
CA ALA A 278 -2.04 19.08 11.61
C ALA A 278 -2.43 17.67 12.08
N VAL A 279 -1.88 16.64 11.45
CA VAL A 279 -2.18 15.24 11.80
C VAL A 279 -1.57 14.87 13.16
N ARG A 280 -0.37 15.37 13.49
CA ARG A 280 0.21 15.27 14.83
C ARG A 280 -0.69 15.87 15.88
N LYS A 281 -1.18 17.09 15.66
CA LYS A 281 -2.10 17.75 16.59
C LYS A 281 -3.38 16.93 16.78
N MET A 282 -3.95 16.36 15.72
CA MET A 282 -5.11 15.47 15.84
C MET A 282 -4.81 14.24 16.69
N ALA A 283 -3.63 13.64 16.54
CA ALA A 283 -3.20 12.51 17.36
C ALA A 283 -3.02 12.89 18.84
N GLU A 284 -2.40 14.04 19.12
CA GLU A 284 -2.25 14.59 20.48
C GLU A 284 -3.63 14.87 21.12
N ASP A 285 -4.53 15.54 20.41
CA ASP A 285 -5.88 15.87 20.88
C ASP A 285 -6.73 14.59 21.09
N ALA A 286 -6.48 13.55 20.29
CA ALA A 286 -7.04 12.22 20.47
C ALA A 286 -6.29 11.39 21.51
N GLY A 287 -5.37 11.95 22.30
CA GLY A 287 -4.71 11.27 23.41
C GLY A 287 -3.79 10.12 23.01
N PHE A 288 -3.19 10.18 21.83
CA PHE A 288 -2.05 9.34 21.48
C PHE A 288 -0.75 9.93 22.09
N VAL A 289 0.18 9.03 22.43
CA VAL A 289 1.49 9.35 23.02
C VAL A 289 2.61 8.80 22.14
N ASP A 290 3.87 9.09 22.49
CA ASP A 290 5.06 8.67 21.75
C ASP A 290 5.02 9.01 20.24
N ILE A 291 4.41 10.16 19.90
CA ILE A 291 4.20 10.54 18.50
C ILE A 291 5.55 10.85 17.83
N SER A 292 5.83 10.11 16.76
CA SER A 292 7.03 10.24 15.94
C SER A 292 6.64 10.57 14.50
N LEU A 293 7.36 11.54 13.91
CA LEU A 293 7.25 11.89 12.49
C LEU A 293 8.50 11.38 11.78
N ILE A 294 8.33 10.46 10.84
CA ILE A 294 9.43 9.89 10.06
C ILE A 294 9.47 10.55 8.69
N LYS A 295 10.68 10.96 8.29
CA LYS A 295 10.96 11.57 6.99
C LYS A 295 11.26 10.52 5.94
N ASP A 296 10.83 10.78 4.71
CA ASP A 296 11.27 10.03 3.54
C ASP A 296 12.70 10.40 3.11
N TYR A 297 13.18 9.76 2.05
CA TYR A 297 14.51 10.03 1.48
C TYR A 297 14.67 11.45 0.92
N ALA A 298 13.57 12.17 0.65
CA ALA A 298 13.57 13.57 0.24
C ALA A 298 13.50 14.54 1.44
N GLY A 299 13.46 14.02 2.67
CA GLY A 299 13.38 14.82 3.90
C GLY A 299 11.97 15.32 4.24
N ILE A 300 10.93 14.81 3.56
CA ILE A 300 9.53 15.15 3.79
C ILE A 300 8.98 14.24 4.88
N GLU A 301 8.32 14.82 5.88
CA GLU A 301 7.61 14.06 6.91
C GLU A 301 6.44 13.31 6.28
N ARG A 302 6.57 11.99 6.21
CA ARG A 302 5.68 11.14 5.43
C ARG A 302 4.94 10.11 6.26
N ILE A 303 5.45 9.77 7.44
CA ILE A 303 4.82 8.80 8.34
C ILE A 303 4.63 9.41 9.71
N LEU A 304 3.43 9.28 10.27
CA LEU A 304 3.18 9.45 11.70
C LEU A 304 3.10 8.06 12.33
N ALA A 305 3.84 7.84 13.42
CA ALA A 305 3.71 6.66 14.27
C ALA A 305 3.38 7.13 15.69
N ALA A 306 2.36 6.53 16.31
CA ALA A 306 1.91 6.89 17.64
C ALA A 306 1.39 5.68 18.42
N LYS A 307 1.31 5.80 19.74
CA LYS A 307 0.81 4.74 20.64
C LYS A 307 -0.43 5.18 21.39
N LEU A 308 -1.36 4.25 21.58
CA LEU A 308 -2.43 4.44 22.54
C LEU A 308 -1.87 4.26 23.96
N ASP A 309 -2.09 5.26 24.81
CA ASP A 309 -1.65 5.24 26.20
C ASP A 309 -2.26 4.06 26.99
N MET A 310 -1.62 3.70 28.11
CA MET A 310 -2.00 2.60 29.00
C MET A 310 -3.19 2.89 29.91
N LEU A 311 -3.49 4.18 30.11
CA LEU A 311 -4.51 4.69 31.03
C LEU A 311 -5.93 4.37 30.54
#